data_AF-A0A6B0DFL8-F1
#
_entry.id   AF-A0A6B0DFL8-F1
#
_cell.length_a   1.000
_cell.length_b   1.000
_cell.length_c   1.000
_cell.angle_alpha   90.00
_cell.angle_beta   90.00
_cell.angle_gamma   90.00
#
_symmetry.space_group_name_H-M   'P 1'
#
loop_
_entity.id
_entity.type
_entity.pdbx_description
1 polymer ?
#
loop_
_entity_poly.entity_id
_entity_poly.type
_entity_poly.pdbx_seq_one_letter_code
_entity_poly.pdbx_strand_id
1 'polypeptide(L)'
;MRDLTLQEIESEVRRHFYVYETKVFPEYIEFHVVLPEDKERVQQEFRELWKTLKKEGYVPALSGKKGEYVIQVIKLPPQRFRGIYVNVVLLIATLISTVLAGAMDYAGYFNINWLSIKAIAGGALYFAIPLLLILGLHELGHYFAAKRNNVKASLPFFIPAPSIIGTLGAFISIREPIPDRKALLEIGASGPIVGFLVAIPIAFLGNYLGSIYHPVVQDSLYVTEIFPPIIYYLINFFVSSPSYMFPTAFAAWVGFVVTAINLLPIGQLDGGHIARAILGERSRYLSYAFLAFLFFMGFFYLGWLIFALFVLILGLSHPPSLNDVSRISKKGYMVGIAAILLIAVTFVPVPISQYELTENFTIHSNMQADYMVLGDINYINGTILLNNTGNKMINITVSERSNDFLTTGLKNISNVSIGQILLPFTIYSTKSTIPMNDAYINLTFQTKLAKVTRYLNISFIIFANSTQLKWKDNSVYTKNSTFNDTLFYSGNSTIYVRFIKSTNIIYSFNATVVNDSIMLSPGQSINITFKLNTYGNYTVVAYYDLNATVLRIKYEG
;
A
#
# COMPACT_ATOMS: atom_id res chain seq x y z
N MET A 1 14.14 -57.82 5.21
CA MET A 1 15.08 -57.45 6.30
C MET A 1 15.08 -58.61 7.27
N ARG A 2 16.26 -59.04 7.74
CA ARG A 2 16.38 -60.05 8.79
C ARG A 2 15.98 -59.37 10.11
N ASP A 3 15.09 -59.98 10.88
CA ASP A 3 14.78 -59.46 12.22
C ASP A 3 15.97 -59.78 13.12
N LEU A 4 16.62 -58.73 13.64
CA LEU A 4 17.69 -58.89 14.65
C LEU A 4 17.14 -59.57 15.90
N THR A 5 17.95 -60.46 16.46
CA THR A 5 17.71 -61.05 17.78
C THR A 5 17.96 -60.01 18.88
N LEU A 6 17.33 -60.20 20.05
CA LEU A 6 17.54 -59.34 21.22
C LEU A 6 19.04 -59.21 21.57
N GLN A 7 19.79 -60.31 21.46
CA GLN A 7 21.23 -60.35 21.74
C GLN A 7 22.05 -59.50 20.76
N GLU A 8 21.69 -59.48 19.48
CA GLU A 8 22.35 -58.64 18.47
C GLU A 8 22.09 -57.15 18.73
N ILE A 9 20.85 -56.77 19.08
CA ILE A 9 20.50 -55.39 19.43
C ILE A 9 21.24 -54.97 20.70
N GLU A 10 21.23 -55.80 21.74
CA GLU A 10 21.92 -55.53 23.00
C GLU A 10 23.44 -55.42 22.82
N SER A 11 24.05 -56.29 22.02
CA SER A 11 25.48 -56.23 21.70
C SER A 11 25.86 -54.91 21.05
N GLU A 12 25.04 -54.41 20.12
CA GLU A 12 25.31 -53.14 19.44
C GLU A 12 25.17 -51.95 20.41
N VAL A 13 24.16 -51.96 21.28
CA VAL A 13 24.00 -50.90 22.30
C VAL A 13 25.16 -50.91 23.30
N ARG A 14 25.58 -52.10 23.77
CA ARG A 14 26.70 -52.28 24.72
C ARG A 14 28.05 -51.86 24.15
N ARG A 15 28.21 -51.85 22.83
CA ARG A 15 29.43 -51.37 22.15
C ARG A 15 29.64 -49.86 22.35
N HIS A 16 28.55 -49.10 22.49
CA HIS A 16 28.58 -47.64 22.57
C HIS A 16 28.32 -47.11 23.99
N PHE A 17 27.50 -47.81 24.78
CA PHE A 17 27.09 -47.36 26.11
C PHE A 17 27.15 -48.48 27.14
N TYR A 18 27.49 -48.13 28.39
CA TYR A 18 27.43 -49.09 29.49
C TYR A 18 25.98 -49.32 29.91
N VAL A 19 25.45 -50.52 29.63
CA VAL A 19 24.08 -50.95 29.97
C VAL A 19 24.09 -51.67 31.31
N TYR A 20 23.32 -51.17 32.29
CA TYR A 20 23.19 -51.80 33.61
C TYR A 20 21.88 -52.56 33.81
N GLU A 21 20.83 -52.22 33.06
CA GLU A 21 19.54 -52.93 33.10
C GLU A 21 18.90 -52.94 31.71
N THR A 22 18.26 -54.06 31.34
CA THR A 22 17.53 -54.22 30.07
C THR A 22 16.09 -54.64 30.39
N LYS A 23 15.11 -53.89 29.87
CA LYS A 23 13.67 -54.18 29.99
C LYS A 23 13.09 -54.41 28.60
N VAL A 24 12.38 -55.52 28.40
CA VAL A 24 11.75 -55.85 27.11
C VAL A 24 10.26 -55.58 27.22
N PHE A 25 9.75 -54.71 26.36
CA PHE A 25 8.33 -54.42 26.23
C PHE A 25 7.81 -54.95 24.87
N PRO A 26 6.48 -55.10 24.70
CA PRO A 26 5.91 -55.62 23.46
C PRO A 26 6.24 -54.80 22.20
N GLU A 27 6.41 -53.48 22.33
CA GLU A 27 6.63 -52.56 21.21
C GLU A 27 8.06 -52.01 21.11
N TYR A 28 8.86 -52.13 22.18
CA TYR A 28 10.20 -51.57 22.25
C TYR A 28 11.09 -52.31 23.26
N ILE A 29 12.40 -52.19 23.09
CA ILE A 29 13.39 -52.68 24.05
C ILE A 29 14.01 -51.46 24.73
N GLU A 30 14.02 -51.43 26.05
CA GLU A 30 14.57 -50.35 26.85
C GLU A 30 15.87 -50.76 27.52
N PHE A 31 16.94 -50.02 27.25
CA PHE A 31 18.26 -50.21 27.84
C PHE A 31 18.57 -49.05 28.78
N HIS A 32 18.71 -49.32 30.06
CA HIS A 32 19.17 -48.34 31.02
C HIS A 32 20.69 -48.21 30.94
N VAL A 33 21.17 -46.99 30.68
CA VAL A 33 22.57 -46.72 30.35
C VAL A 33 23.20 -45.65 31.23
N VAL A 34 24.51 -45.78 31.45
CA VAL A 34 25.35 -44.70 32.01
C VAL A 34 25.95 -43.91 30.86
N LEU A 35 25.68 -42.60 30.84
CA LEU A 35 26.23 -41.70 29.84
C LEU A 35 27.62 -41.18 30.28
N PRO A 36 28.59 -41.08 29.35
CA PRO A 36 29.81 -40.31 29.57
C PRO A 36 29.54 -38.88 30.03
N GLU A 37 30.42 -38.31 30.87
CA GLU A 37 30.33 -36.89 31.29
C GLU A 37 30.40 -35.92 30.10
N ASP A 38 31.20 -36.28 29.09
CA ASP A 38 31.32 -35.52 27.85
C ASP A 38 30.09 -35.73 26.95
N LYS A 39 29.27 -34.69 26.86
CA LYS A 39 28.04 -34.67 26.06
C LYS A 39 28.28 -34.70 24.55
N GLU A 40 29.44 -34.23 24.08
CA GLU A 40 29.79 -34.32 22.66
C GLU A 40 30.11 -35.77 22.29
N ARG A 41 30.82 -36.48 23.16
CA ARG A 41 31.06 -37.92 23.00
C ARG A 41 29.76 -38.71 22.99
N VAL A 42 28.83 -38.43 23.92
CA VAL A 42 27.47 -39.02 23.91
C VAL A 42 26.79 -38.84 22.55
N GLN A 43 26.90 -37.65 21.97
CA GLN A 43 26.27 -37.37 20.67
C GLN A 43 26.90 -38.20 19.54
N GLN A 44 28.23 -38.31 19.51
CA GLN A 44 28.95 -39.05 18.48
C GLN A 44 28.63 -40.56 18.56
N GLU A 45 28.74 -41.14 19.75
CA GLU A 45 28.45 -42.56 20.00
C GLU A 45 27.00 -42.91 19.67
N PHE A 46 26.05 -42.08 20.10
CA PHE A 46 24.63 -42.28 19.77
C PHE A 46 24.37 -42.21 18.26
N ARG A 47 25.05 -41.31 17.55
CA ARG A 47 24.89 -41.15 16.10
C ARG A 47 25.44 -42.35 15.34
N GLU A 48 26.53 -42.97 15.78
CA GLU A 48 27.02 -44.22 15.21
C GLU A 48 26.08 -45.40 15.51
N LEU A 49 25.64 -45.55 16.76
CA LEU A 49 24.63 -46.55 17.15
C LEU A 49 23.36 -46.43 16.28
N TRP A 50 22.86 -45.21 16.09
CA TRP A 50 21.70 -44.95 15.24
C TRP A 50 21.93 -45.37 13.79
N LYS A 51 23.11 -45.11 13.21
CA LYS A 51 23.43 -45.52 11.84
C LYS A 51 23.46 -47.05 11.69
N THR A 52 24.04 -47.78 12.65
CA THR A 52 24.10 -49.24 12.60
C THR A 52 22.71 -49.84 12.71
N LEU A 53 21.94 -49.48 13.75
CA LEU A 53 20.59 -50.00 13.97
C LEU A 53 19.63 -49.65 12.84
N LYS A 54 19.77 -48.47 12.24
CA LYS A 54 18.95 -48.04 11.10
C LYS A 54 19.12 -48.93 9.87
N LYS A 55 20.33 -49.42 9.58
CA LYS A 55 20.56 -50.35 8.44
C LYS A 55 19.77 -51.64 8.60
N GLU A 56 19.58 -52.05 9.85
CA GLU A 56 18.84 -53.26 10.24
C GLU A 56 17.34 -53.00 10.48
N GLY A 57 16.86 -51.77 10.28
CA GLY A 57 15.43 -51.43 10.40
C GLY A 57 14.97 -51.06 11.82
N TYR A 58 15.89 -50.74 12.73
CA TYR A 58 15.62 -50.32 14.09
C TYR A 58 16.04 -48.87 14.35
N VAL A 59 15.41 -48.20 15.30
CA VAL A 59 15.73 -46.82 15.66
C VAL A 59 15.91 -46.71 17.18
N PRO A 60 17.11 -46.32 17.66
CA PRO A 60 17.31 -45.97 19.06
C PRO A 60 16.80 -44.56 19.36
N ALA A 61 16.24 -44.35 20.54
CA ALA A 61 15.84 -43.08 21.11
C ALA A 61 16.41 -42.96 22.53
N LEU A 62 17.31 -42.00 22.75
CA LEU A 62 17.89 -41.67 24.03
C LEU A 62 17.04 -40.61 24.75
N SER A 63 16.50 -40.99 25.91
CA SER A 63 15.74 -40.12 26.80
C SER A 63 16.35 -40.11 28.20
N GLY A 64 16.18 -38.99 28.92
CA GLY A 64 16.59 -38.87 30.32
C GLY A 64 15.38 -38.54 31.19
N LYS A 65 15.08 -39.36 32.19
CA LYS A 65 14.02 -39.11 33.18
C LYS A 65 14.58 -39.26 34.59
N LYS A 66 14.41 -38.23 35.43
CA LYS A 66 14.77 -38.23 36.86
C LYS A 66 16.21 -38.65 37.21
N GLY A 67 17.18 -38.39 36.32
CA GLY A 67 18.59 -38.71 36.54
C GLY A 67 19.04 -40.06 35.97
N GLU A 68 18.11 -40.87 35.46
CA GLU A 68 18.40 -42.08 34.71
C GLU A 68 18.29 -41.82 33.20
N TYR A 69 19.18 -42.45 32.43
CA TYR A 69 19.18 -42.40 30.97
C TYR A 69 18.78 -43.75 30.40
N VAL A 70 17.86 -43.71 29.45
CA VAL A 70 17.33 -44.90 28.79
C VAL A 70 17.46 -44.76 27.28
N ILE A 71 17.88 -45.84 26.61
CA ILE A 71 17.86 -45.99 25.16
C ILE A 71 16.72 -46.94 24.82
N GLN A 72 15.68 -46.41 24.20
CA GLN A 72 14.56 -47.20 23.70
C GLN A 72 14.80 -47.53 22.23
N VAL A 73 14.82 -48.82 21.89
CA VAL A 73 14.96 -49.29 20.51
C VAL A 73 13.60 -49.75 20.00
N ILE A 74 13.12 -49.08 18.95
CA ILE A 74 11.85 -49.38 18.27
C ILE A 74 12.09 -49.89 16.86
N LYS A 75 11.24 -50.79 16.38
CA LYS A 75 11.24 -51.22 14.97
C LYS A 75 10.71 -50.08 14.10
N LEU A 76 11.42 -49.74 13.02
CA LEU A 76 11.00 -48.66 12.13
C LEU A 76 9.72 -49.07 11.40
N PRO A 77 8.60 -48.33 11.53
CA PRO A 77 7.37 -48.67 10.84
C PRO A 77 7.57 -48.58 9.31
N PRO A 78 6.90 -49.44 8.51
CA PRO A 78 7.05 -49.44 7.07
C PRO A 78 6.57 -48.10 6.48
N GLN A 79 7.51 -47.39 5.86
CA GLN A 79 7.30 -46.08 5.24
C GLN A 79 6.59 -46.26 3.89
N ARG A 80 5.33 -45.83 3.77
CA ARG A 80 4.63 -45.80 2.47
C ARG A 80 4.98 -44.52 1.72
N PHE A 81 5.62 -44.67 0.57
CA PHE A 81 5.91 -43.55 -0.33
C PHE A 81 4.67 -43.27 -1.19
N ARG A 82 4.08 -42.07 -1.08
CA ARG A 82 3.18 -41.58 -2.15
C ARG A 82 4.00 -41.41 -3.44
N GLY A 83 3.44 -41.83 -4.57
CA GLY A 83 4.11 -41.79 -5.87
C GLY A 83 4.42 -40.36 -6.32
N ILE A 84 5.49 -40.22 -7.11
CA ILE A 84 6.00 -38.92 -7.61
C ILE A 84 4.94 -38.12 -8.40
N TYR A 85 3.95 -38.82 -8.98
CA TYR A 85 2.81 -38.23 -9.68
C TYR A 85 2.01 -37.24 -8.83
N VAL A 86 1.86 -37.49 -7.52
CA VAL A 86 1.13 -36.57 -6.63
C VAL A 86 1.84 -35.22 -6.55
N ASN A 87 3.18 -35.23 -6.43
CA ASN A 87 3.98 -34.01 -6.39
C ASN A 87 3.89 -33.24 -7.71
N VAL A 88 3.93 -33.93 -8.84
CA VAL A 88 3.83 -33.31 -10.17
C VAL A 88 2.45 -32.68 -10.40
N VAL A 89 1.36 -33.40 -10.07
CA VAL A 89 0.00 -32.87 -10.21
C VAL A 89 -0.19 -31.62 -9.33
N LEU A 90 0.28 -31.67 -8.08
CA LEU A 90 0.22 -30.54 -7.17
C LEU A 90 1.08 -29.35 -7.62
N LEU A 91 2.26 -29.61 -8.19
CA LEU A 91 3.10 -28.57 -8.77
C LEU A 91 2.43 -27.89 -9.96
N ILE A 92 1.82 -28.66 -10.87
CA ILE A 92 1.08 -28.11 -12.02
C ILE A 92 -0.11 -27.30 -11.55
N ALA A 93 -0.88 -27.82 -10.60
CA ALA A 93 -2.02 -27.09 -10.03
C ALA A 93 -1.58 -25.78 -9.38
N THR A 94 -0.46 -25.79 -8.64
CA THR A 94 0.10 -24.59 -8.00
C THR A 94 0.62 -23.61 -9.05
N LEU A 95 1.29 -24.09 -10.09
CA LEU A 95 1.73 -23.24 -11.19
C LEU A 95 0.54 -22.52 -11.84
N ILE A 96 -0.55 -23.23 -12.11
CA ILE A 96 -1.76 -22.62 -12.69
C ILE A 96 -2.33 -21.55 -11.74
N SER A 97 -2.52 -21.87 -10.46
CA SER A 97 -3.10 -20.91 -9.51
C SER A 97 -2.19 -19.70 -9.29
N THR A 98 -0.88 -19.88 -9.21
CA THR A 98 0.09 -18.79 -9.07
C THR A 98 0.18 -17.93 -10.34
N VAL A 99 0.10 -18.53 -11.53
CA VAL A 99 0.07 -17.77 -12.79
C VAL A 99 -1.20 -16.90 -12.86
N LEU A 100 -2.35 -17.44 -12.46
CA LEU A 100 -3.60 -16.68 -12.46
C LEU A 100 -3.56 -15.52 -11.44
N ALA A 101 -3.03 -15.77 -10.23
CA ALA A 101 -2.84 -14.72 -9.22
C ALA A 101 -1.88 -13.62 -9.74
N GLY A 102 -0.75 -14.02 -10.31
CA GLY A 102 0.21 -13.08 -10.92
C GLY A 102 -0.36 -12.34 -12.13
N ALA A 103 -1.28 -12.95 -12.89
CA ALA A 103 -1.94 -12.29 -14.01
C ALA A 103 -2.89 -11.19 -13.53
N MET A 104 -3.58 -11.38 -12.40
CA MET A 104 -4.40 -10.33 -11.77
C MET A 104 -3.54 -9.16 -11.30
N ASP A 105 -2.42 -9.44 -10.64
CA ASP A 105 -1.48 -8.42 -10.16
C ASP A 105 -0.86 -7.63 -11.32
N TYR A 106 -0.32 -8.33 -12.32
CA TYR A 106 0.24 -7.71 -13.53
C TYR A 106 -0.81 -6.91 -14.31
N ALA A 107 -2.04 -7.40 -14.39
CA ALA A 107 -3.13 -6.71 -15.05
C ALA A 107 -3.53 -5.41 -14.34
N GLY A 108 -3.54 -5.42 -13.00
CA GLY A 108 -3.72 -4.21 -12.20
C GLY A 108 -2.61 -3.20 -12.44
N TYR A 109 -1.36 -3.65 -12.51
CA TYR A 109 -0.19 -2.80 -12.72
C TYR A 109 -0.20 -2.06 -14.07
N PHE A 110 -0.60 -2.74 -15.14
CA PHE A 110 -0.62 -2.18 -16.50
C PHE A 110 -2.01 -1.76 -17.00
N ASN A 111 -3.04 -1.88 -16.16
CA ASN A 111 -4.44 -1.62 -16.50
C ASN A 111 -4.91 -2.35 -17.79
N ILE A 112 -4.63 -3.65 -17.86
CA ILE A 112 -5.05 -4.53 -18.96
C ILE A 112 -6.05 -5.58 -18.46
N ASN A 113 -6.73 -6.28 -19.37
CA ASN A 113 -7.60 -7.40 -18.98
C ASN A 113 -6.74 -8.56 -18.43
N TRP A 114 -7.06 -9.05 -17.23
CA TRP A 114 -6.34 -10.15 -16.56
C TRP A 114 -6.42 -11.49 -17.30
N LEU A 115 -7.44 -11.69 -18.15
CA LEU A 115 -7.56 -12.85 -19.04
C LEU A 115 -6.76 -12.72 -20.34
N SER A 116 -6.11 -11.58 -20.58
CA SER A 116 -5.32 -11.38 -21.80
C SER A 116 -4.06 -12.24 -21.80
N ILE A 117 -3.62 -12.67 -22.99
CA ILE A 117 -2.39 -13.45 -23.16
C ILE A 117 -1.19 -12.70 -22.56
N LYS A 118 -1.15 -11.36 -22.69
CA LYS A 118 -0.10 -10.53 -22.10
C LYS A 118 -0.11 -10.58 -20.57
N ALA A 119 -1.29 -10.50 -19.94
CA ALA A 119 -1.41 -10.58 -18.49
C ALA A 119 -1.01 -11.95 -17.96
N ILE A 120 -1.45 -13.03 -18.62
CA ILE A 120 -1.09 -14.40 -18.23
C ILE A 120 0.42 -14.65 -18.38
N ALA A 121 1.01 -14.23 -19.51
CA ALA A 121 2.44 -14.35 -19.73
C ALA A 121 3.25 -13.49 -18.73
N GLY A 122 2.79 -12.27 -18.46
CA GLY A 122 3.39 -11.38 -17.46
C GLY A 122 3.31 -11.95 -16.05
N GLY A 123 2.15 -12.48 -15.65
CA GLY A 123 1.95 -13.17 -14.37
C GLY A 123 2.83 -14.41 -14.22
N ALA A 124 2.99 -15.19 -15.28
CA ALA A 124 3.90 -16.34 -15.28
C ALA A 124 5.37 -15.91 -15.09
N LEU A 125 5.84 -14.98 -15.92
CA LEU A 125 7.24 -14.59 -15.97
C LEU A 125 7.67 -13.74 -14.78
N TYR A 126 6.87 -12.73 -14.42
CA TYR A 126 7.26 -11.72 -13.43
C TYR A 126 6.77 -12.03 -12.03
N PHE A 127 5.83 -12.96 -11.82
CA PHE A 127 5.34 -13.30 -10.48
C PHE A 127 5.52 -14.79 -10.15
N ALA A 128 4.95 -15.69 -10.97
CA ALA A 128 4.90 -17.11 -10.63
C ALA A 128 6.26 -17.80 -10.62
N ILE A 129 7.10 -17.57 -11.64
CA ILE A 129 8.46 -18.12 -11.69
C ILE A 129 9.30 -17.63 -10.49
N PRO A 130 9.41 -16.32 -10.21
CA PRO A 130 10.12 -15.82 -9.04
C PRO A 130 9.62 -16.40 -7.72
N LEU A 131 8.30 -16.45 -7.51
CA LEU A 131 7.72 -16.94 -6.26
C LEU A 131 7.98 -18.44 -6.06
N LEU A 132 7.72 -19.26 -7.09
CA LEU A 132 7.97 -20.71 -7.02
C LEU A 132 9.45 -21.04 -6.90
N LEU A 133 10.33 -20.19 -7.45
CA LEU A 133 11.78 -20.33 -7.26
C LEU A 133 12.17 -20.13 -5.79
N ILE A 134 11.64 -19.09 -5.13
CA ILE A 134 11.89 -18.83 -3.70
C ILE A 134 11.38 -20.00 -2.85
N LEU A 135 10.11 -20.38 -3.01
CA LEU A 135 9.48 -21.46 -2.25
C LEU A 135 10.14 -22.82 -2.54
N GLY A 136 10.45 -23.09 -3.81
CA GLY A 136 11.08 -24.33 -4.22
C GLY A 136 12.50 -24.47 -3.66
N LEU A 137 13.31 -23.41 -3.72
CA LEU A 137 14.66 -23.42 -3.16
C LEU A 137 14.65 -23.45 -1.63
N HIS A 138 13.68 -22.81 -0.96
CA HIS A 138 13.45 -22.96 0.48
C HIS A 138 13.27 -24.44 0.85
N GLU A 139 12.32 -25.13 0.21
CA GLU A 139 12.07 -26.54 0.50
C GLU A 139 13.23 -27.45 0.10
N LEU A 140 13.95 -27.12 -0.98
CA LEU A 140 15.17 -27.84 -1.35
C LEU A 140 16.28 -27.64 -0.31
N GLY A 141 16.34 -26.46 0.34
CA GLY A 141 17.22 -26.20 1.48
C GLY A 141 16.99 -27.19 2.62
N HIS A 142 15.73 -27.44 2.98
CA HIS A 142 15.38 -28.49 3.94
C HIS A 142 15.75 -29.88 3.45
N TYR A 143 15.43 -30.21 2.19
CA TYR A 143 15.72 -31.52 1.59
C TYR A 143 17.21 -31.86 1.61
N PHE A 144 18.07 -30.92 1.20
CA PHE A 144 19.53 -31.13 1.20
C PHE A 144 20.09 -31.25 2.63
N ALA A 145 19.58 -30.48 3.59
CA ALA A 145 19.97 -30.59 4.99
C ALA A 145 19.55 -31.94 5.61
N ALA A 146 18.35 -32.42 5.27
CA ALA A 146 17.87 -33.74 5.68
C ALA A 146 18.74 -34.85 5.07
N LYS A 147 19.02 -34.78 3.77
CA LYS A 147 19.89 -35.74 3.07
C LYS A 147 21.30 -35.77 3.68
N ARG A 148 21.90 -34.62 3.98
CA ARG A 148 23.21 -34.51 4.64
C ARG A 148 23.21 -35.16 6.02
N ASN A 149 22.09 -35.09 6.74
CA ASN A 149 21.91 -35.72 8.05
C ASN A 149 21.38 -37.17 7.98
N ASN A 150 21.39 -37.79 6.79
CA ASN A 150 20.88 -39.14 6.54
C ASN A 150 19.40 -39.33 6.94
N VAL A 151 18.60 -38.27 6.93
CA VAL A 151 17.16 -38.31 7.18
C VAL A 151 16.43 -38.36 5.85
N LYS A 152 15.58 -39.36 5.63
CA LYS A 152 14.76 -39.42 4.41
C LYS A 152 13.65 -38.37 4.46
N ALA A 153 13.58 -37.58 3.41
CA ALA A 153 12.52 -36.60 3.19
C ALA A 153 11.89 -36.80 1.80
N SER A 154 10.66 -36.33 1.63
CA SER A 154 10.04 -36.28 0.30
C SER A 154 10.62 -35.16 -0.55
N LEU A 155 10.34 -35.21 -1.86
CA LEU A 155 10.40 -34.01 -2.69
C LEU A 155 9.34 -32.98 -2.22
N PRO A 156 9.52 -31.69 -2.55
CA PRO A 156 8.57 -30.64 -2.16
C PRO A 156 7.15 -30.93 -2.68
N PHE A 157 6.16 -30.71 -1.81
CA PHE A 157 4.75 -30.68 -2.17
C PHE A 157 4.30 -29.22 -2.20
N PHE A 158 3.95 -28.73 -3.39
CA PHE A 158 3.37 -27.40 -3.55
C PHE A 158 1.86 -27.45 -3.30
N ILE A 159 1.31 -26.50 -2.56
CA ILE A 159 -0.12 -26.47 -2.26
C ILE A 159 -0.78 -25.33 -3.05
N PRO A 160 -1.65 -25.61 -4.02
CA PRO A 160 -2.37 -24.58 -4.75
C PRO A 160 -3.42 -23.92 -3.84
N ALA A 161 -3.64 -22.63 -4.02
CA ALA A 161 -4.82 -21.97 -3.47
C ALA A 161 -5.28 -20.82 -4.37
N PRO A 162 -6.60 -20.59 -4.50
CA PRO A 162 -7.16 -19.43 -5.17
C PRO A 162 -7.08 -18.19 -4.25
N SER A 163 -5.87 -17.86 -3.81
CA SER A 163 -5.58 -16.69 -2.97
C SER A 163 -4.88 -15.60 -3.79
N ILE A 164 -4.67 -14.43 -3.19
CA ILE A 164 -3.93 -13.29 -3.79
C ILE A 164 -2.52 -13.69 -4.26
N ILE A 165 -1.93 -14.71 -3.64
CA ILE A 165 -0.58 -15.21 -3.91
C ILE A 165 -0.60 -16.45 -4.83
N GLY A 166 -1.77 -17.10 -4.94
CA GLY A 166 -1.96 -18.30 -5.77
C GLY A 166 -1.40 -19.60 -5.18
N THR A 167 -0.92 -19.61 -3.93
CA THR A 167 -0.43 -20.80 -3.23
C THR A 167 -0.55 -20.64 -1.71
N LEU A 168 -0.66 -21.76 -0.98
CA LEU A 168 -0.48 -21.81 0.49
C LEU A 168 0.97 -22.06 0.90
N GLY A 169 1.88 -22.15 -0.07
CA GLY A 169 3.28 -22.48 0.12
C GLY A 169 3.62 -23.89 -0.37
N ALA A 170 4.79 -24.36 0.03
CA ALA A 170 5.26 -25.70 -0.21
C ALA A 170 5.73 -26.32 1.12
N PHE A 171 5.80 -27.64 1.18
CA PHE A 171 6.40 -28.32 2.33
C PHE A 171 7.07 -29.62 1.91
N ILE A 172 8.13 -29.99 2.59
CA ILE A 172 8.66 -31.36 2.59
C ILE A 172 8.03 -32.18 3.72
N SER A 173 7.79 -33.46 3.45
CA SER A 173 7.44 -34.42 4.50
C SER A 173 8.71 -35.07 5.01
N ILE A 174 9.08 -34.77 6.25
CA ILE A 174 10.12 -35.50 6.99
C ILE A 174 9.52 -36.86 7.37
N ARG A 175 10.14 -37.92 6.88
CA ARG A 175 9.58 -39.27 6.98
C ARG A 175 10.21 -40.08 8.10
N GLU A 176 11.43 -39.76 8.49
CA GLU A 176 12.16 -40.45 9.55
C GLU A 176 12.35 -39.54 10.76
N PRO A 177 12.37 -40.10 11.99
CA PRO A 177 12.66 -39.32 13.18
C PRO A 177 14.06 -38.69 13.10
N ILE A 178 14.18 -37.44 13.53
CA ILE A 178 15.42 -36.67 13.45
C ILE A 178 16.41 -37.17 14.54
N PRO A 179 17.67 -37.48 14.18
CA PRO A 179 18.60 -38.21 15.06
C PRO A 179 19.03 -37.42 16.30
N ASP A 180 19.29 -36.13 16.16
CA ASP A 180 19.76 -35.29 17.26
C ASP A 180 19.36 -33.83 17.07
N ARG A 181 19.53 -33.04 18.13
CA ARG A 181 19.27 -31.60 18.13
C ARG A 181 20.08 -30.82 17.10
N LYS A 182 21.29 -31.29 16.74
CA LYS A 182 22.11 -30.65 15.71
C LYS A 182 21.48 -30.78 14.32
N ALA A 183 21.04 -31.98 13.96
CA ALA A 183 20.31 -32.23 12.72
C ALA A 183 19.00 -31.45 12.70
N LEU A 184 18.29 -31.38 13.84
CA LEU A 184 17.06 -30.59 13.97
C LEU A 184 17.30 -29.10 13.67
N LEU A 185 18.37 -28.52 14.23
CA LEU A 185 18.75 -27.14 13.98
C LEU A 185 19.14 -26.91 12.52
N GLU A 186 19.98 -27.78 11.95
CA GLU A 186 20.46 -27.66 10.57
C GLU A 186 19.31 -27.77 9.56
N ILE A 187 18.38 -28.70 9.77
CA ILE A 187 17.21 -28.87 8.92
C ILE A 187 16.26 -27.69 9.08
N GLY A 188 15.96 -27.25 10.31
CA GLY A 188 15.06 -26.12 10.55
C GLY A 188 15.58 -24.79 10.00
N ALA A 189 16.88 -24.54 10.09
CA ALA A 189 17.46 -23.28 9.63
C ALA A 189 17.71 -23.22 8.12
N SER A 190 17.97 -24.35 7.45
CA SER A 190 18.44 -24.33 6.06
C SER A 190 17.43 -23.77 5.07
N GLY A 191 16.15 -24.12 5.20
CA GLY A 191 15.10 -23.64 4.30
C GLY A 191 14.96 -22.12 4.35
N PRO A 192 14.64 -21.52 5.52
CA PRO A 192 14.51 -20.07 5.65
C PRO A 192 15.73 -19.28 5.22
N ILE A 193 16.94 -19.77 5.50
CA ILE A 193 18.18 -19.11 5.05
C ILE A 193 18.27 -19.12 3.52
N VAL A 194 17.99 -20.26 2.88
CA VAL A 194 18.04 -20.36 1.41
C VAL A 194 16.93 -19.50 0.78
N GLY A 195 15.70 -19.58 1.29
CA GLY A 195 14.57 -18.77 0.82
C GLY A 195 14.87 -17.27 0.92
N PHE A 196 15.41 -16.82 2.05
CA PHE A 196 15.83 -15.43 2.26
C PHE A 196 16.91 -14.99 1.27
N LEU A 197 17.96 -15.78 1.10
CA LEU A 197 19.07 -15.46 0.19
C LEU A 197 18.64 -15.38 -1.27
N VAL A 198 17.65 -16.19 -1.68
CA VAL A 198 17.06 -16.16 -3.02
C VAL A 198 16.10 -14.98 -3.20
N ALA A 199 15.35 -14.60 -2.16
CA ALA A 199 14.43 -13.47 -2.22
C ALA A 199 15.16 -12.12 -2.42
N ILE A 200 16.38 -11.95 -1.89
CA ILE A 200 17.18 -10.72 -2.04
C ILE A 200 17.38 -10.33 -3.52
N PRO A 201 18.06 -11.13 -4.37
CA PRO A 201 18.30 -10.75 -5.77
C PRO A 201 16.99 -10.58 -6.57
N ILE A 202 15.93 -11.31 -6.21
CA ILE A 202 14.62 -11.15 -6.84
C ILE A 202 13.99 -9.80 -6.45
N ALA A 203 14.14 -9.36 -5.21
CA ALA A 203 13.69 -8.04 -4.78
C ALA A 203 14.44 -6.91 -5.52
N PHE A 204 15.76 -7.05 -5.68
CA PHE A 204 16.56 -6.13 -6.50
C PHE A 204 16.06 -6.07 -7.94
N LEU A 205 15.84 -7.23 -8.57
CA LEU A 205 15.31 -7.32 -9.92
C LEU A 205 13.91 -6.69 -10.02
N GLY A 206 13.05 -6.92 -9.03
CA GLY A 206 11.70 -6.36 -8.98
C GLY A 206 11.68 -4.84 -8.87
N ASN A 207 12.50 -4.27 -7.97
CA ASN A 207 12.62 -2.81 -7.86
C ASN A 207 13.18 -2.20 -9.15
N TYR A 208 14.20 -2.83 -9.75
CA TYR A 208 14.77 -2.38 -11.02
C TYR A 208 13.73 -2.41 -12.14
N LEU A 209 12.96 -3.49 -12.29
CA LEU A 209 11.89 -3.59 -13.29
C LEU A 209 10.80 -2.54 -13.04
N GLY A 210 10.42 -2.30 -11.79
CA GLY A 210 9.46 -1.24 -11.44
C GLY A 210 9.95 0.19 -11.68
N SER A 211 11.27 0.41 -11.69
CA SER A 211 11.84 1.70 -12.10
C SER A 211 11.81 1.93 -13.61
N ILE A 212 11.74 0.85 -14.41
CA ILE A 212 11.66 0.91 -15.87
C ILE A 212 10.21 0.96 -16.33
N TYR A 213 9.38 0.08 -15.78
CA TYR A 213 7.98 -0.07 -16.13
C TYR A 213 7.15 0.61 -15.05
N HIS A 214 6.65 1.81 -15.35
CA HIS A 214 5.81 2.54 -14.40
C HIS A 214 4.37 2.02 -14.41
N PRO A 215 3.70 2.02 -13.25
CA PRO A 215 2.33 1.58 -13.14
C PRO A 215 1.41 2.53 -13.91
N VAL A 216 0.39 1.99 -14.56
CA VAL A 216 -0.70 2.78 -15.12
C VAL A 216 -1.63 3.10 -13.96
N VAL A 217 -1.50 4.31 -13.41
CA VAL A 217 -2.31 4.77 -12.26
C VAL A 217 -3.79 4.66 -12.62
N GLN A 218 -4.48 3.69 -12.01
CA GLN A 218 -5.91 3.55 -12.16
C GLN A 218 -6.60 4.53 -11.22
N ASP A 219 -7.58 5.24 -11.76
CA ASP A 219 -8.46 6.08 -10.97
C ASP A 219 -9.40 5.13 -10.19
N SER A 220 -9.05 4.77 -8.95
CA SER A 220 -9.84 3.89 -8.08
C SER A 220 -10.33 4.60 -6.81
N LEU A 221 -11.42 4.11 -6.22
CA LEU A 221 -11.90 4.53 -4.90
C LEU A 221 -11.28 3.71 -3.76
N TYR A 222 -10.64 2.58 -4.08
CA TYR A 222 -9.95 1.74 -3.10
C TYR A 222 -8.50 1.59 -3.52
N VAL A 223 -7.58 1.75 -2.56
CA VAL A 223 -6.15 1.48 -2.74
C VAL A 223 -5.76 0.38 -1.78
N THR A 224 -5.11 -0.66 -2.31
CA THR A 224 -4.45 -1.67 -1.50
C THR A 224 -2.99 -1.27 -1.32
N GLU A 225 -2.59 -0.99 -0.09
CA GLU A 225 -1.20 -0.69 0.26
C GLU A 225 -0.53 -1.95 0.79
N ILE A 226 0.66 -2.24 0.25
CA ILE A 226 1.51 -3.36 0.66
C ILE A 226 2.67 -2.76 1.45
N PHE A 227 2.75 -3.09 2.73
CA PHE A 227 3.78 -2.55 3.61
C PHE A 227 5.09 -3.33 3.47
N PRO A 228 6.22 -2.67 3.14
CA PRO A 228 7.50 -3.34 3.00
C PRO A 228 8.09 -3.77 4.36
N PRO A 229 8.71 -4.96 4.47
CA PRO A 229 9.54 -5.31 5.63
C PRO A 229 10.81 -4.47 5.72
N ILE A 230 11.49 -4.49 6.86
CA ILE A 230 12.70 -3.69 7.13
C ILE A 230 13.77 -3.93 6.06
N ILE A 231 13.91 -5.16 5.54
CA ILE A 231 14.86 -5.49 4.47
C ILE A 231 14.67 -4.65 3.20
N TYR A 232 13.43 -4.26 2.86
CA TYR A 232 13.19 -3.43 1.68
C TYR A 232 13.77 -2.04 1.84
N TYR A 233 13.77 -1.46 3.06
CA TYR A 233 14.40 -0.16 3.28
C TYR A 233 15.91 -0.23 3.04
N LEU A 234 16.54 -1.36 3.36
CA LEU A 234 17.95 -1.61 3.04
C LEU A 234 18.17 -1.79 1.53
N ILE A 235 17.29 -2.53 0.84
CA ILE A 235 17.37 -2.71 -0.62
C ILE A 235 17.14 -1.38 -1.35
N ASN A 236 16.22 -0.55 -0.86
CA ASN A 236 15.85 0.74 -1.42
C ASN A 236 17.00 1.77 -1.36
N PHE A 237 17.98 1.57 -0.47
CA PHE A 237 19.22 2.36 -0.47
C PHE A 237 20.03 2.18 -1.75
N PHE A 238 19.94 1.00 -2.38
CA PHE A 238 20.69 0.65 -3.58
C PHE A 238 19.86 0.79 -4.86
N VAL A 239 18.58 0.40 -4.82
CA VAL A 239 17.65 0.49 -5.96
C VAL A 239 16.31 1.02 -5.47
N SER A 240 15.99 2.26 -5.83
CA SER A 240 14.74 2.92 -5.45
C SER A 240 13.52 2.08 -5.79
N SER A 241 12.63 1.89 -4.81
CA SER A 241 11.34 1.24 -5.05
C SER A 241 10.33 2.28 -5.55
N PRO A 242 9.62 2.02 -6.65
CA PRO A 242 8.49 2.86 -7.07
C PRO A 242 7.35 2.81 -6.04
N SER A 243 6.42 3.76 -6.10
CA SER A 243 5.27 3.83 -5.19
C SER A 243 4.38 2.58 -5.22
N TYR A 244 4.36 1.85 -6.34
CA TYR A 244 3.65 0.58 -6.50
C TYR A 244 4.66 -0.52 -6.80
N MET A 245 4.65 -1.60 -6.00
CA MET A 245 5.56 -2.73 -6.20
C MET A 245 5.28 -3.41 -7.54
N PHE A 246 6.33 -3.62 -8.33
CA PHE A 246 6.24 -4.45 -9.54
C PHE A 246 5.98 -5.92 -9.14
N PRO A 247 5.31 -6.75 -9.96
CA PRO A 247 4.96 -8.13 -9.57
C PRO A 247 6.15 -8.98 -9.10
N THR A 248 7.34 -8.79 -9.68
CA THR A 248 8.57 -9.48 -9.22
C THR A 248 9.01 -9.02 -7.83
N ALA A 249 8.87 -7.74 -7.52
CA ALA A 249 9.12 -7.23 -6.18
C ALA A 249 8.07 -7.77 -5.22
N PHE A 250 6.80 -7.86 -5.62
CA PHE A 250 5.76 -8.45 -4.78
C PHE A 250 6.02 -9.95 -4.50
N ALA A 251 6.49 -10.72 -5.46
CA ALA A 251 6.90 -12.11 -5.24
C ALA A 251 8.05 -12.25 -4.21
N ALA A 252 9.05 -11.35 -4.26
CA ALA A 252 10.10 -11.33 -3.24
C ALA A 252 9.57 -10.91 -1.86
N TRP A 253 8.64 -9.95 -1.81
CA TRP A 253 7.96 -9.54 -0.59
C TRP A 253 7.25 -10.71 0.07
N VAL A 254 6.50 -11.50 -0.72
CA VAL A 254 5.87 -12.74 -0.25
C VAL A 254 6.93 -13.70 0.30
N GLY A 255 8.04 -13.87 -0.40
CA GLY A 255 9.17 -14.71 0.04
C GLY A 255 9.73 -14.33 1.41
N PHE A 256 9.91 -13.03 1.67
CA PHE A 256 10.34 -12.54 2.98
C PHE A 256 9.28 -12.78 4.06
N VAL A 257 8.00 -12.53 3.77
CA VAL A 257 6.91 -12.78 4.72
C VAL A 257 6.80 -14.27 5.05
N VAL A 258 6.89 -15.16 4.05
CA VAL A 258 6.90 -16.62 4.27
C VAL A 258 8.10 -17.05 5.11
N THR A 259 9.28 -16.47 4.85
CA THR A 259 10.47 -16.69 5.68
C THR A 259 10.22 -16.27 7.14
N ALA A 260 9.63 -15.10 7.36
CA ALA A 260 9.31 -14.59 8.70
C ALA A 260 8.36 -15.54 9.45
N ILE A 261 7.29 -15.94 8.76
CA ILE A 261 6.27 -16.84 9.30
C ILE A 261 6.88 -18.18 9.68
N ASN A 262 7.67 -18.78 8.77
CA ASN A 262 8.30 -20.08 9.01
C ASN A 262 9.31 -20.02 10.17
N LEU A 263 10.01 -18.89 10.36
CA LEU A 263 10.95 -18.72 11.47
C LEU A 263 10.31 -18.40 12.82
N LEU A 264 8.99 -18.21 12.91
CA LEU A 264 8.34 -18.03 14.21
C LEU A 264 8.59 -19.26 15.10
N PRO A 265 9.02 -19.08 16.36
CA PRO A 265 9.37 -20.17 17.27
C PRO A 265 8.13 -20.83 17.90
N ILE A 266 7.24 -21.33 17.05
CA ILE A 266 5.94 -21.88 17.42
C ILE A 266 5.63 -23.18 16.67
N GLY A 267 5.17 -24.19 17.42
CA GLY A 267 4.63 -25.43 16.86
C GLY A 267 5.63 -26.20 15.99
N GLN A 268 5.16 -26.65 14.83
CA GLN A 268 5.93 -27.43 13.84
C GLN A 268 6.57 -26.57 12.73
N LEU A 269 6.55 -25.25 12.87
CA LEU A 269 7.24 -24.37 11.92
C LEU A 269 8.76 -24.52 12.04
N ASP A 270 9.49 -24.03 11.04
CA ASP A 270 10.97 -24.08 10.98
C ASP A 270 11.62 -23.42 12.22
N GLY A 271 11.07 -22.31 12.68
CA GLY A 271 11.47 -21.64 13.92
C GLY A 271 11.20 -22.48 15.16
N GLY A 272 10.14 -23.30 15.13
CA GLY A 272 9.85 -24.30 16.15
C GLY A 272 10.94 -25.39 16.22
N HIS A 273 11.44 -25.86 15.07
CA HIS A 273 12.60 -26.76 15.01
C HIS A 273 13.84 -26.12 15.65
N ILE A 274 14.15 -24.88 15.29
CA ILE A 274 15.30 -24.11 15.81
C ILE A 274 15.17 -23.91 17.33
N ALA A 275 14.00 -23.48 17.79
CA ALA A 275 13.71 -23.26 19.20
C ALA A 275 13.79 -24.57 20.00
N ARG A 276 13.22 -25.66 19.49
CA ARG A 276 13.29 -26.99 20.13
C ARG A 276 14.72 -27.50 20.21
N ALA A 277 15.50 -27.30 19.15
CA ALA A 277 16.89 -27.69 19.10
C ALA A 277 17.71 -26.96 20.19
N ILE A 278 17.53 -25.65 20.34
CA ILE A 278 18.31 -24.83 21.29
C ILE A 278 17.82 -24.99 22.73
N LEU A 279 16.52 -24.89 22.97
CA LEU A 279 15.93 -24.81 24.31
C LEU A 279 15.44 -26.17 24.85
N GLY A 280 15.41 -27.21 24.02
CA GLY A 280 14.83 -28.50 24.39
C GLY A 280 13.35 -28.38 24.73
N GLU A 281 12.91 -29.10 25.77
CA GLU A 281 11.51 -29.08 26.22
C GLU A 281 10.97 -27.69 26.59
N ARG A 282 11.84 -26.75 26.99
CA ARG A 282 11.44 -25.39 27.36
C ARG A 282 10.94 -24.57 26.17
N SER A 283 11.21 -25.01 24.92
CA SER A 283 10.65 -24.39 23.71
C SER A 283 9.12 -24.30 23.71
N ARG A 284 8.42 -25.19 24.44
CA ARG A 284 6.95 -25.12 24.57
C ARG A 284 6.46 -23.78 25.12
N TYR A 285 7.19 -23.20 26.07
CA TYR A 285 6.82 -21.93 26.69
C TYR A 285 7.01 -20.79 25.69
N LEU A 286 8.04 -20.88 24.86
CA LEU A 286 8.28 -19.93 23.77
C LEU A 286 7.16 -20.02 22.73
N SER A 287 6.70 -21.22 22.39
CA SER A 287 5.55 -21.42 21.50
C SER A 287 4.27 -20.83 22.07
N TYR A 288 4.01 -20.95 23.38
CA TYR A 288 2.87 -20.29 24.03
C TYR A 288 2.98 -18.76 24.02
N ALA A 289 4.17 -18.23 24.30
CA ALA A 289 4.42 -16.79 24.24
C ALA A 289 4.20 -16.23 22.83
N PHE A 290 4.70 -16.92 21.80
CA PHE A 290 4.50 -16.51 20.41
C PHE A 290 3.06 -16.69 19.92
N LEU A 291 2.32 -17.66 20.46
CA LEU A 291 0.90 -17.78 20.18
C LEU A 291 0.14 -16.57 20.74
N ALA A 292 0.41 -16.19 21.98
CA ALA A 292 -0.18 -15.00 22.59
C ALA A 292 0.21 -13.73 21.82
N PHE A 293 1.46 -13.64 21.35
CA PHE A 293 1.91 -12.58 20.46
C PHE A 293 1.11 -12.54 19.14
N LEU A 294 0.86 -13.68 18.49
CA LEU A 294 0.06 -13.72 17.26
C LEU A 294 -1.39 -13.28 17.49
N PHE A 295 -2.01 -13.67 18.61
CA PHE A 295 -3.34 -13.17 19.00
C PHE A 295 -3.33 -11.66 19.21
N PHE A 296 -2.30 -11.12 19.88
CA PHE A 296 -2.11 -9.69 20.04
C PHE A 296 -1.94 -8.98 18.68
N MET A 297 -1.15 -9.56 17.78
CA MET A 297 -0.99 -9.05 16.41
C MET A 297 -2.30 -9.12 15.60
N GLY A 298 -3.21 -10.03 15.94
CA GLY A 298 -4.54 -10.15 15.37
C GLY A 298 -5.41 -8.90 15.54
N PHE A 299 -5.16 -8.06 16.55
CA PHE A 299 -5.83 -6.77 16.70
C PHE A 299 -5.43 -5.75 15.63
N PHE A 300 -4.24 -5.90 15.04
CA PHE A 300 -3.73 -5.01 13.99
C PHE A 300 -4.02 -5.55 12.59
N TYR A 301 -3.96 -6.87 12.41
CA TYR A 301 -4.20 -7.53 11.14
C TYR A 301 -4.86 -8.88 11.33
N LEU A 302 -6.10 -9.02 10.82
CA LEU A 302 -6.93 -10.21 10.97
C LEU A 302 -6.24 -11.50 10.49
N GLY A 303 -5.37 -11.41 9.49
CA GLY A 303 -4.61 -12.55 8.99
C GLY A 303 -3.73 -13.22 10.05
N TRP A 304 -3.25 -12.48 11.06
CA TRP A 304 -2.49 -13.07 12.18
C TRP A 304 -3.36 -13.92 13.10
N LEU A 305 -4.63 -13.56 13.28
CA LEU A 305 -5.59 -14.37 14.05
C LEU A 305 -5.91 -15.67 13.30
N ILE A 306 -6.15 -15.58 11.99
CA ILE A 306 -6.36 -16.77 11.13
C ILE A 306 -5.13 -17.69 11.21
N PHE A 307 -3.93 -17.12 11.14
CA PHE A 307 -2.70 -17.88 11.26
C PHE A 307 -2.50 -18.50 12.66
N ALA A 308 -2.83 -17.79 13.73
CA ALA A 308 -2.80 -18.33 15.10
C ALA A 308 -3.72 -19.56 15.25
N LEU A 309 -4.92 -19.50 14.66
CA LEU A 309 -5.85 -20.64 14.64
C LEU A 309 -5.28 -21.82 13.85
N PHE A 310 -4.63 -21.55 12.70
CA PHE A 310 -3.97 -22.58 11.91
C PHE A 310 -2.86 -23.28 12.71
N VAL A 311 -2.03 -22.53 13.45
CA VAL A 311 -0.98 -23.09 14.29
C VAL A 311 -1.53 -23.93 15.44
N LEU A 312 -2.70 -23.57 16.00
CA LEU A 312 -3.38 -24.40 17.00
C LEU A 312 -3.79 -25.77 16.44
N ILE A 313 -4.25 -25.82 15.18
CA ILE A 313 -4.63 -27.06 14.49
C ILE A 313 -3.40 -27.95 14.24
N LEU A 314 -2.27 -27.36 13.85
CA LEU A 314 -1.00 -28.09 13.64
C LEU A 314 -0.40 -28.63 14.95
N GLY A 315 -0.73 -28.02 16.07
CA GLY A 315 -0.24 -28.37 17.39
C GLY A 315 0.98 -27.56 17.82
N LEU A 316 0.98 -27.16 19.10
CA LEU A 316 1.98 -26.25 19.69
C LEU A 316 3.25 -26.95 20.20
N SER A 317 3.23 -28.28 20.25
CA SER A 317 4.36 -29.07 20.78
C SER A 317 5.15 -29.70 19.64
N HIS A 318 6.45 -29.44 19.64
CA HIS A 318 7.36 -30.06 18.70
C HIS A 318 7.75 -31.48 19.16
N PRO A 319 7.71 -32.51 18.30
CA PRO A 319 8.17 -33.85 18.66
C PRO A 319 9.65 -33.86 19.07
N PRO A 320 10.05 -34.68 20.06
CA PRO A 320 11.44 -34.76 20.50
C PRO A 320 12.34 -35.39 19.41
N SER A 321 13.61 -34.98 19.36
CA SER A 321 14.64 -35.70 18.59
C SER A 321 15.03 -37.00 19.28
N LEU A 322 15.56 -37.96 18.52
CA LEU A 322 15.95 -39.27 19.07
C LEU A 322 17.00 -39.16 20.16
N ASN A 323 17.95 -38.24 20.06
CA ASN A 323 18.79 -37.80 21.18
C ASN A 323 18.40 -36.39 21.60
N ASP A 324 17.68 -36.28 22.72
CA ASP A 324 17.27 -35.00 23.32
C ASP A 324 18.14 -34.59 24.54
N VAL A 325 19.20 -35.35 24.83
CA VAL A 325 20.08 -35.15 26.00
C VAL A 325 21.30 -34.30 25.66
N SER A 326 21.87 -34.51 24.47
CA SER A 326 23.06 -33.77 24.01
C SER A 326 22.72 -32.30 23.71
N ARG A 327 23.58 -31.37 24.16
CA ARG A 327 23.41 -29.93 23.93
C ARG A 327 23.98 -29.52 22.57
N ILE A 328 23.48 -28.42 22.05
CA ILE A 328 24.00 -27.80 20.81
C ILE A 328 25.31 -27.06 21.11
N SER A 329 26.24 -27.11 20.15
CA SER A 329 27.51 -26.38 20.20
C SER A 329 27.31 -24.85 20.15
N LYS A 330 28.33 -24.08 20.55
CA LYS A 330 28.28 -22.60 20.52
C LYS A 330 27.88 -22.03 19.15
N LYS A 331 28.31 -22.68 18.05
CA LYS A 331 27.95 -22.29 16.68
C LYS A 331 26.45 -22.40 16.40
N GLY A 332 25.76 -23.37 17.00
CA GLY A 332 24.32 -23.52 16.81
C GLY A 332 23.50 -22.43 17.51
N TYR A 333 24.00 -21.84 18.59
CA TYR A 333 23.36 -20.65 19.19
C TYR A 333 23.42 -19.44 18.24
N MET A 334 24.50 -19.29 17.45
CA MET A 334 24.58 -18.22 16.44
C MET A 334 23.51 -18.38 15.35
N VAL A 335 23.16 -19.61 14.99
CA VAL A 335 22.05 -19.88 14.04
C VAL A 335 20.72 -19.44 14.63
N GLY A 336 20.49 -19.67 15.93
CA GLY A 336 19.31 -19.16 16.62
C GLY A 336 19.23 -17.64 16.66
N ILE A 337 20.36 -16.96 16.92
CA ILE A 337 20.42 -15.49 16.86
C ILE A 337 20.14 -14.99 15.43
N ALA A 338 20.73 -15.62 14.42
CA ALA A 338 20.48 -15.28 13.02
C ALA A 338 19.00 -15.47 12.65
N ALA A 339 18.34 -16.53 13.13
CA ALA A 339 16.91 -16.74 12.91
C ALA A 339 16.06 -15.61 13.51
N ILE A 340 16.37 -15.16 14.74
CA ILE A 340 15.67 -14.03 15.37
C ILE A 340 15.89 -12.73 14.58
N LEU A 341 17.12 -12.48 14.12
CA LEU A 341 17.42 -11.31 13.29
C LEU A 341 16.68 -11.35 11.96
N LEU A 342 16.58 -12.53 11.33
CA LEU A 342 15.81 -12.71 10.11
C LEU A 342 14.34 -12.38 10.34
N ILE A 343 13.71 -12.90 11.41
CA ILE A 343 12.33 -12.53 11.77
C ILE A 343 12.20 -11.02 11.92
N ALA A 344 13.10 -10.37 12.67
CA ALA A 344 13.05 -8.93 12.91
C ALA A 344 13.12 -8.12 11.60
N VAL A 345 13.88 -8.62 10.61
CA VAL A 345 14.12 -7.93 9.35
C VAL A 345 13.04 -8.23 8.29
N THR A 346 12.35 -9.38 8.38
CA THR A 346 11.36 -9.82 7.38
C THR A 346 9.91 -9.78 7.86
N PHE A 347 9.64 -9.73 9.17
CA PHE A 347 8.29 -9.69 9.72
C PHE A 347 7.62 -8.33 9.47
N VAL A 348 6.36 -8.36 9.03
CA VAL A 348 5.56 -7.15 8.76
C VAL A 348 4.32 -7.16 9.64
N PRO A 349 4.19 -6.25 10.62
CA PRO A 349 3.03 -6.19 11.52
C PRO A 349 1.67 -6.10 10.82
N VAL A 350 1.57 -5.23 9.82
CA VAL A 350 0.37 -5.05 8.99
C VAL A 350 0.82 -5.25 7.54
N PRO A 351 0.74 -6.47 6.98
CA PRO A 351 1.28 -6.76 5.66
C PRO A 351 0.54 -6.01 4.54
N ILE A 352 -0.79 -6.02 4.61
CA ILE A 352 -1.67 -5.48 3.57
C ILE A 352 -2.80 -4.71 4.25
N SER A 353 -3.11 -3.53 3.72
CA SER A 353 -4.27 -2.74 4.15
C SER A 353 -5.01 -2.17 2.94
N GLN A 354 -6.31 -1.93 3.10
CA GLN A 354 -7.14 -1.30 2.08
C GLN A 354 -7.71 0.00 2.63
N TYR A 355 -7.54 1.09 1.89
CA TYR A 355 -8.09 2.39 2.22
C TYR A 355 -9.12 2.82 1.18
N GLU A 356 -10.18 3.44 1.66
CA GLU A 356 -11.13 4.13 0.81
C GLU A 356 -10.64 5.56 0.55
N LEU A 357 -10.54 5.91 -0.73
CA LEU A 357 -10.26 7.25 -1.19
C LEU A 357 -11.57 8.02 -1.30
N THR A 358 -11.65 9.12 -0.57
CA THR A 358 -12.76 10.05 -0.57
C THR A 358 -12.45 11.21 -1.50
N GLU A 359 -13.30 11.40 -2.51
CA GLU A 359 -13.29 12.61 -3.33
C GLU A 359 -14.21 13.64 -2.67
N ASN A 360 -13.68 14.79 -2.27
CA ASN A 360 -14.51 15.91 -1.84
C ASN A 360 -13.80 17.22 -2.15
N PHE A 361 -14.59 18.24 -2.48
CA PHE A 361 -14.07 19.56 -2.77
C PHE A 361 -15.10 20.63 -2.45
N THR A 362 -14.57 21.82 -2.19
CA THR A 362 -15.32 23.06 -1.99
C THR A 362 -14.90 24.06 -3.05
N ILE A 363 -15.85 24.91 -3.44
CA ILE A 363 -15.65 25.92 -4.48
C ILE A 363 -16.19 27.24 -3.96
N HIS A 364 -15.38 28.27 -4.11
CA HIS A 364 -15.77 29.65 -3.88
C HIS A 364 -15.32 30.50 -5.06
N SER A 365 -16.16 31.41 -5.54
CA SER A 365 -15.75 32.41 -6.54
C SER A 365 -15.51 33.75 -5.89
N ASN A 366 -14.54 34.48 -6.42
CA ASN A 366 -14.33 35.89 -6.14
C ASN A 366 -14.36 36.66 -7.47
N MET A 367 -15.38 37.51 -7.66
CA MET A 367 -15.55 38.31 -8.88
C MET A 367 -14.89 39.67 -8.70
N GLN A 368 -14.25 40.19 -9.76
CA GLN A 368 -13.69 41.54 -9.72
C GLN A 368 -14.76 42.64 -9.87
N ALA A 369 -15.91 42.29 -10.47
CA ALA A 369 -17.07 43.16 -10.63
C ALA A 369 -18.34 42.33 -10.77
N ASP A 370 -19.45 42.84 -10.23
CA ASP A 370 -20.79 42.24 -10.34
C ASP A 370 -21.60 42.85 -11.51
N TYR A 371 -20.90 43.45 -12.49
CA TYR A 371 -21.52 44.14 -13.64
C TYR A 371 -20.68 44.05 -14.91
N MET A 372 -21.34 44.15 -16.07
CA MET A 372 -20.74 44.25 -17.40
C MET A 372 -21.33 45.47 -18.14
N VAL A 373 -20.51 46.24 -18.87
CA VAL A 373 -21.00 47.38 -19.69
C VAL A 373 -20.63 47.13 -21.14
N LEU A 374 -21.61 46.78 -21.96
CA LEU A 374 -21.40 46.38 -23.35
C LEU A 374 -20.85 47.54 -24.19
N GLY A 375 -19.77 47.30 -24.92
CA GLY A 375 -19.04 48.28 -25.73
C GLY A 375 -17.80 48.84 -25.06
N ASP A 376 -17.76 48.91 -23.72
CA ASP A 376 -16.61 49.41 -22.96
C ASP A 376 -15.91 48.31 -22.14
N ILE A 377 -16.66 47.47 -21.43
CA ILE A 377 -16.17 46.36 -20.61
C ILE A 377 -16.96 45.11 -21.00
N ASN A 378 -16.49 44.41 -22.03
CA ASN A 378 -17.15 43.22 -22.59
C ASN A 378 -16.80 41.91 -21.86
N TYR A 379 -16.14 42.01 -20.72
CA TYR A 379 -15.68 40.85 -19.96
C TYR A 379 -15.70 41.10 -18.45
N ILE A 380 -15.92 40.04 -17.67
CA ILE A 380 -15.78 40.04 -16.21
C ILE A 380 -14.72 39.02 -15.84
N ASN A 381 -13.68 39.48 -15.15
CA ASN A 381 -12.66 38.61 -14.60
C ASN A 381 -13.02 38.17 -13.19
N GLY A 382 -12.63 36.96 -12.82
CA GLY A 382 -12.56 36.57 -11.43
C GLY A 382 -11.71 35.34 -11.21
N THR A 383 -11.74 34.86 -9.98
CA THR A 383 -10.98 33.71 -9.54
C THR A 383 -11.90 32.71 -8.85
N ILE A 384 -11.71 31.43 -9.17
CA ILE A 384 -12.33 30.33 -8.46
C ILE A 384 -11.28 29.76 -7.51
N LEU A 385 -11.56 29.81 -6.21
CA LEU A 385 -10.84 29.07 -5.20
C LEU A 385 -11.46 27.67 -5.11
N LEU A 386 -10.72 26.68 -5.59
CA LEU A 386 -11.08 25.28 -5.49
C LEU A 386 -10.22 24.65 -4.41
N ASN A 387 -10.86 24.12 -3.38
CA ASN A 387 -10.17 23.43 -2.30
C ASN A 387 -10.56 21.95 -2.29
N ASN A 388 -9.61 21.09 -2.68
CA ASN A 388 -9.75 19.65 -2.61
C ASN A 388 -9.57 19.20 -1.15
N THR A 389 -10.68 18.85 -0.51
CA THR A 389 -10.76 18.38 0.88
C THR A 389 -10.73 16.86 0.98
N GLY A 390 -10.61 16.15 -0.14
CA GLY A 390 -10.43 14.71 -0.20
C GLY A 390 -9.01 14.27 0.14
N ASN A 391 -8.79 12.96 0.08
CA ASN A 391 -7.48 12.32 0.33
C ASN A 391 -6.82 11.82 -0.97
N LYS A 392 -7.28 12.31 -2.13
CA LYS A 392 -6.80 11.93 -3.46
C LYS A 392 -6.78 13.12 -4.40
N MET A 393 -5.91 13.09 -5.40
CA MET A 393 -6.03 13.99 -6.55
C MET A 393 -7.30 13.70 -7.34
N ILE A 394 -8.00 14.75 -7.76
CA ILE A 394 -9.29 14.63 -8.46
C ILE A 394 -9.26 15.30 -9.84
N ASN A 395 -10.03 14.73 -10.76
CA ASN A 395 -10.32 15.31 -12.06
C ASN A 395 -11.76 15.82 -12.07
N ILE A 396 -11.94 17.07 -12.49
CA ILE A 396 -13.22 17.76 -12.41
C ILE A 396 -13.66 18.17 -13.82
N THR A 397 -14.82 17.63 -14.22
CA THR A 397 -15.51 18.08 -15.42
C THR A 397 -16.33 19.30 -15.09
N VAL A 398 -16.14 20.36 -15.88
CA VAL A 398 -16.89 21.61 -15.74
C VAL A 398 -17.93 21.65 -16.83
N SER A 399 -19.20 21.82 -16.44
CA SER A 399 -20.29 22.05 -17.37
C SER A 399 -20.90 23.42 -17.09
N GLU A 400 -21.08 24.18 -18.16
CA GLU A 400 -21.64 25.52 -18.11
C GLU A 400 -23.10 25.49 -18.57
N ARG A 401 -23.97 26.11 -17.78
CA ARG A 401 -25.32 26.47 -18.19
C ARG A 401 -25.51 27.97 -17.97
N SER A 402 -25.45 28.71 -19.06
CA SER A 402 -25.58 30.16 -19.10
C SER A 402 -26.64 30.58 -20.13
N ASN A 403 -26.96 31.86 -20.18
CA ASN A 403 -27.77 32.42 -21.26
C ASN A 403 -26.98 32.35 -22.58
N ASP A 404 -27.64 32.14 -23.73
CA ASP A 404 -27.05 31.89 -25.07
C ASP A 404 -26.00 32.91 -25.58
N PHE A 405 -25.79 34.00 -24.86
CA PHE A 405 -24.89 35.10 -25.20
C PHE A 405 -23.67 35.22 -24.27
N LEU A 406 -23.48 34.32 -23.30
CA LEU A 406 -22.37 34.34 -22.35
C LEU A 406 -21.54 33.05 -22.44
N THR A 407 -20.23 33.17 -22.20
CA THR A 407 -19.35 32.03 -22.01
C THR A 407 -18.23 32.33 -21.03
N THR A 408 -17.81 31.35 -20.24
CA THR A 408 -16.71 31.50 -19.26
C THR A 408 -15.34 31.05 -19.78
N GLY A 409 -15.30 30.33 -20.91
CA GLY A 409 -14.06 29.73 -21.43
C GLY A 409 -13.38 28.71 -20.51
N LEU A 410 -14.04 28.32 -19.41
CA LEU A 410 -13.51 27.36 -18.44
C LEU A 410 -13.41 25.97 -19.06
N LYS A 411 -12.25 25.34 -18.91
CA LYS A 411 -11.99 23.97 -19.36
C LYS A 411 -12.09 22.99 -18.19
N ASN A 412 -12.19 21.71 -18.52
CA ASN A 412 -12.04 20.64 -17.54
C ASN A 412 -10.71 20.77 -16.79
N ILE A 413 -10.76 20.53 -15.49
CA ILE A 413 -9.62 20.70 -14.59
C ILE A 413 -9.09 19.32 -14.26
N SER A 414 -7.86 19.03 -14.68
CA SER A 414 -7.18 17.76 -14.42
C SER A 414 -6.16 17.89 -13.29
N ASN A 415 -5.95 16.80 -12.55
CA ASN A 415 -4.90 16.65 -11.54
C ASN A 415 -4.95 17.70 -10.43
N VAL A 416 -6.15 17.94 -9.87
CA VAL A 416 -6.32 18.81 -8.71
C VAL A 416 -5.71 18.13 -7.49
N SER A 417 -4.55 18.61 -7.03
CA SER A 417 -3.90 18.15 -5.81
C SER A 417 -4.73 18.47 -4.56
N ILE A 418 -4.43 17.78 -3.46
CA ILE A 418 -5.05 18.06 -2.15
C ILE A 418 -4.67 19.50 -1.73
N GLY A 419 -5.64 20.24 -1.20
CA GLY A 419 -5.48 21.65 -0.83
C GLY A 419 -6.08 22.63 -1.84
N GLN A 420 -5.61 23.88 -1.79
CA GLN A 420 -6.21 25.01 -2.50
C GLN A 420 -5.53 25.29 -3.84
N ILE A 421 -6.34 25.49 -4.88
CA ILE A 421 -5.92 25.95 -6.20
C ILE A 421 -6.77 27.17 -6.58
N LEU A 422 -6.11 28.22 -7.06
CA LEU A 422 -6.75 29.41 -7.62
C LEU A 422 -6.82 29.28 -9.14
N LEU A 423 -8.02 29.34 -9.68
CA LEU A 423 -8.30 29.23 -11.10
C LEU A 423 -8.85 30.56 -11.62
N PRO A 424 -8.04 31.36 -12.34
CA PRO A 424 -8.56 32.56 -12.97
C PRO A 424 -9.51 32.17 -14.10
N PHE A 425 -10.60 32.92 -14.24
CA PHE A 425 -11.55 32.76 -15.33
C PHE A 425 -12.10 34.10 -15.78
N THR A 426 -12.60 34.13 -17.02
CA THR A 426 -13.15 35.34 -17.60
C THR A 426 -14.45 35.02 -18.31
N ILE A 427 -15.49 35.76 -17.94
CA ILE A 427 -16.79 35.72 -18.60
C ILE A 427 -16.74 36.69 -19.77
N TYR A 428 -17.07 36.22 -20.97
CA TYR A 428 -17.17 37.05 -22.17
C TYR A 428 -18.58 36.98 -22.75
N SER A 429 -18.98 38.08 -23.39
CA SER A 429 -20.14 38.05 -24.29
C SER A 429 -19.77 37.44 -25.64
N THR A 430 -20.63 36.57 -26.16
CA THR A 430 -20.51 35.97 -27.51
C THR A 430 -21.34 36.70 -28.57
N LYS A 431 -22.27 37.59 -28.17
CA LYS A 431 -23.14 38.34 -29.07
C LYS A 431 -22.96 39.85 -28.90
N SER A 432 -23.03 40.59 -30.01
CA SER A 432 -22.98 42.05 -30.02
C SER A 432 -24.26 42.70 -29.50
N THR A 433 -25.38 41.96 -29.47
CA THR A 433 -26.68 42.41 -28.96
C THR A 433 -27.17 41.43 -27.90
N ILE A 434 -27.37 41.93 -26.68
CA ILE A 434 -27.72 41.14 -25.51
C ILE A 434 -28.92 41.83 -24.83
N PRO A 435 -29.93 41.08 -24.38
CA PRO A 435 -30.96 41.64 -23.51
C PRO A 435 -30.34 42.17 -22.22
N MET A 436 -30.46 43.47 -22.00
CA MET A 436 -29.96 44.12 -20.80
C MET A 436 -30.88 43.76 -19.64
N ASN A 437 -30.39 42.91 -18.73
CA ASN A 437 -31.12 42.44 -17.55
C ASN A 437 -30.13 41.77 -16.57
N ASP A 438 -30.65 41.24 -15.47
CA ASP A 438 -29.95 40.28 -14.62
C ASP A 438 -29.49 39.08 -15.47
N ALA A 439 -28.18 38.87 -15.51
CA ALA A 439 -27.56 37.74 -16.15
C ALA A 439 -27.01 36.77 -15.11
N TYR A 440 -27.05 35.49 -15.43
CA TYR A 440 -26.51 34.46 -14.56
C TYR A 440 -25.70 33.43 -15.35
N ILE A 441 -24.75 32.81 -14.66
CA ILE A 441 -23.99 31.67 -15.13
C ILE A 441 -24.00 30.63 -14.02
N ASN A 442 -24.50 29.43 -14.35
CA ASN A 442 -24.47 28.28 -13.46
C ASN A 442 -23.37 27.33 -13.94
N LEU A 443 -22.33 27.18 -13.12
CA LEU A 443 -21.25 26.25 -13.36
C LEU A 443 -21.45 25.01 -12.49
N THR A 444 -21.44 23.84 -13.12
CA THR A 444 -21.52 22.55 -12.43
C THR A 444 -20.17 21.84 -12.54
N PHE A 445 -19.58 21.57 -11.38
CA PHE A 445 -18.30 20.88 -11.23
C PHE A 445 -18.59 19.46 -10.74
N GLN A 446 -18.17 18.45 -11.49
CA GLN A 446 -18.42 17.05 -11.16
C GLN A 446 -17.14 16.23 -11.18
N THR A 447 -16.94 15.38 -10.16
CA THR A 447 -15.83 14.40 -10.16
C THR A 447 -16.14 13.17 -11.00
N LYS A 448 -15.08 12.54 -11.52
CA LYS A 448 -15.19 11.42 -12.47
C LYS A 448 -15.68 10.11 -11.82
N LEU A 449 -15.24 9.77 -10.61
CA LEU A 449 -15.51 8.46 -9.99
C LEU A 449 -16.64 8.50 -8.95
N ALA A 450 -16.57 9.42 -7.97
CA ALA A 450 -17.54 9.48 -6.87
C ALA A 450 -18.78 10.34 -7.19
N LYS A 451 -18.86 10.92 -8.41
CA LYS A 451 -19.92 11.84 -8.86
C LYS A 451 -20.22 12.97 -7.86
N VAL A 452 -19.23 13.44 -7.11
CA VAL A 452 -19.43 14.60 -6.23
C VAL A 452 -19.66 15.81 -7.12
N THR A 453 -20.80 16.45 -6.92
CA THR A 453 -21.23 17.61 -7.71
C THR A 453 -21.28 18.86 -6.84
N ARG A 454 -20.72 19.95 -7.35
CA ARG A 454 -20.80 21.28 -6.74
C ARG A 454 -21.30 22.27 -7.78
N TYR A 455 -22.14 23.19 -7.31
CA TYR A 455 -22.74 24.21 -8.13
C TYR A 455 -22.17 25.56 -7.72
N LEU A 456 -21.87 26.39 -8.71
CA LEU A 456 -21.46 27.76 -8.52
C LEU A 456 -22.36 28.63 -9.39
N ASN A 457 -23.18 29.45 -8.72
CA ASN A 457 -24.09 30.36 -9.38
C ASN A 457 -23.49 31.77 -9.27
N ILE A 458 -23.29 32.41 -10.42
CA ILE A 458 -22.77 33.77 -10.51
C ILE A 458 -23.86 34.61 -11.15
N SER A 459 -24.28 35.68 -10.48
CA SER A 459 -25.25 36.65 -10.98
C SER A 459 -24.59 38.02 -11.12
N PHE A 460 -24.83 38.70 -12.24
CA PHE A 460 -24.31 40.04 -12.51
C PHE A 460 -25.25 40.82 -13.43
N ILE A 461 -25.12 42.14 -13.46
CA ILE A 461 -25.99 43.02 -14.25
C ILE A 461 -25.30 43.42 -15.56
N ILE A 462 -26.02 43.35 -16.68
CA ILE A 462 -25.52 43.81 -17.98
C ILE A 462 -26.14 45.16 -18.35
N PHE A 463 -25.29 46.17 -18.51
CA PHE A 463 -25.65 47.51 -18.92
C PHE A 463 -25.32 47.79 -20.40
N ALA A 464 -26.13 48.62 -21.05
CA ALA A 464 -25.81 49.29 -22.31
C ALA A 464 -24.74 50.37 -22.10
N ASN A 465 -23.93 50.64 -23.13
CA ASN A 465 -23.25 51.92 -23.21
C ASN A 465 -24.25 53.03 -23.59
N SER A 466 -24.42 54.00 -22.70
CA SER A 466 -25.33 55.12 -22.90
C SER A 466 -24.75 56.16 -23.86
N THR A 467 -25.53 56.52 -24.88
CA THR A 467 -25.21 57.69 -25.72
C THR A 467 -25.71 59.01 -25.14
N GLN A 468 -26.61 58.94 -24.15
CA GLN A 468 -27.30 60.10 -23.55
C GLN A 468 -26.68 60.53 -22.22
N LEU A 469 -26.02 59.62 -21.50
CA LEU A 469 -25.32 59.91 -20.25
C LEU A 469 -23.82 59.73 -20.52
N LYS A 470 -23.02 60.78 -20.40
CA LYS A 470 -21.60 60.75 -20.73
C LYS A 470 -20.76 61.51 -19.72
N TRP A 471 -19.61 60.94 -19.38
CA TRP A 471 -18.53 61.68 -18.74
C TRP A 471 -17.91 62.68 -19.72
N LYS A 472 -17.42 63.80 -19.21
CA LYS A 472 -16.70 64.78 -20.02
C LYS A 472 -15.38 64.18 -20.52
N ASP A 473 -14.66 63.49 -19.65
CA ASP A 473 -13.45 62.76 -19.99
C ASP A 473 -13.67 61.25 -19.80
N ASN A 474 -13.69 60.45 -20.89
CA ASN A 474 -13.88 58.99 -20.78
C ASN A 474 -12.72 58.29 -20.04
N SER A 475 -11.53 58.92 -20.05
CA SER A 475 -10.37 58.47 -19.28
C SER A 475 -9.61 59.65 -18.69
N VAL A 476 -9.30 59.57 -17.40
CA VAL A 476 -8.58 60.60 -16.65
C VAL A 476 -7.26 60.03 -16.14
N TYR A 477 -6.16 60.69 -16.50
CA TYR A 477 -4.83 60.42 -15.97
C TYR A 477 -4.49 61.55 -14.99
N THR A 478 -4.33 61.24 -13.71
CA THR A 478 -4.06 62.25 -12.68
C THR A 478 -2.86 61.85 -11.83
N LYS A 479 -2.07 62.85 -11.44
CA LYS A 479 -1.04 62.76 -10.38
C LYS A 479 -1.52 63.29 -9.03
N ASN A 480 -2.67 63.96 -9.03
CA ASN A 480 -3.27 64.51 -7.83
C ASN A 480 -4.29 63.53 -7.27
N SER A 481 -4.31 63.38 -5.95
CA SER A 481 -5.27 62.54 -5.23
C SER A 481 -6.71 63.02 -5.37
N THR A 482 -6.93 64.25 -5.83
CA THR A 482 -8.26 64.83 -6.04
C THR A 482 -8.37 65.42 -7.44
N PHE A 483 -9.45 65.12 -8.15
CA PHE A 483 -9.77 65.70 -9.46
C PHE A 483 -11.29 65.86 -9.63
N ASN A 484 -11.69 66.68 -10.59
CA ASN A 484 -13.09 66.92 -10.91
C ASN A 484 -13.39 66.40 -12.31
N ASP A 485 -14.52 65.72 -12.47
CA ASP A 485 -15.06 65.38 -13.78
C ASP A 485 -16.56 65.68 -13.84
N THR A 486 -17.07 66.00 -15.01
CA THR A 486 -18.45 66.42 -15.23
C THR A 486 -19.24 65.32 -15.93
N LEU A 487 -20.36 64.94 -15.35
CA LEU A 487 -21.31 64.01 -15.95
C LEU A 487 -22.43 64.81 -16.64
N PHE A 488 -22.68 64.55 -17.92
CA PHE A 488 -23.67 65.23 -18.74
C PHE A 488 -24.80 64.29 -19.17
N TYR A 489 -26.04 64.79 -19.10
CA TYR A 489 -27.21 64.07 -19.58
C TYR A 489 -27.93 64.85 -20.69
N SER A 490 -28.10 64.21 -21.86
CA SER A 490 -28.71 64.79 -23.07
C SER A 490 -30.04 64.18 -23.47
N GLY A 491 -30.68 63.40 -22.59
CA GLY A 491 -31.98 62.79 -22.88
C GLY A 491 -33.17 63.73 -22.63
N ASN A 492 -34.38 63.23 -22.91
CA ASN A 492 -35.61 64.05 -22.95
C ASN A 492 -36.46 63.99 -21.67
N SER A 493 -36.09 63.16 -20.69
CA SER A 493 -36.84 62.94 -19.45
C SER A 493 -35.94 63.09 -18.22
N THR A 494 -36.50 63.42 -17.07
CA THR A 494 -35.71 63.39 -15.82
C THR A 494 -35.32 61.95 -15.47
N ILE A 495 -34.05 61.71 -15.18
CA ILE A 495 -33.53 60.39 -14.80
C ILE A 495 -32.92 60.40 -13.40
N TYR A 496 -32.85 59.22 -12.80
CA TYR A 496 -32.20 58.99 -11.51
C TYR A 496 -30.91 58.17 -11.74
N VAL A 497 -29.76 58.83 -11.63
CA VAL A 497 -28.45 58.23 -11.86
C VAL A 497 -27.89 57.66 -10.58
N ARG A 498 -27.42 56.42 -10.63
CA ARG A 498 -26.70 55.73 -9.55
C ARG A 498 -25.25 55.48 -9.95
N PHE A 499 -24.38 55.31 -8.97
CA PHE A 499 -22.95 55.05 -9.18
C PHE A 499 -22.53 53.72 -8.60
N ILE A 500 -21.75 52.97 -9.38
CA ILE A 500 -20.97 51.82 -8.91
C ILE A 500 -19.50 52.24 -8.89
N LYS A 501 -18.85 52.07 -7.73
CA LYS A 501 -17.46 52.49 -7.54
C LYS A 501 -16.67 51.50 -6.70
N SER A 502 -15.35 51.53 -6.85
CA SER A 502 -14.43 50.86 -5.91
C SER A 502 -14.48 51.51 -4.51
N THR A 503 -14.21 50.73 -3.47
CA THR A 503 -14.19 51.18 -2.06
C THR A 503 -13.20 52.30 -1.80
N ASN A 504 -12.12 52.38 -2.58
CA ASN A 504 -11.01 53.32 -2.36
C ASN A 504 -11.21 54.69 -3.03
N ILE A 505 -12.37 54.92 -3.62
CA ILE A 505 -12.78 56.19 -4.25
C ILE A 505 -13.87 56.82 -3.38
N ILE A 506 -13.68 58.08 -3.01
CA ILE A 506 -14.73 58.91 -2.41
C ILE A 506 -15.12 59.94 -3.46
N TYR A 507 -16.41 60.18 -3.63
CA TYR A 507 -16.90 61.21 -4.53
C TYR A 507 -17.85 62.14 -3.78
N SER A 508 -17.83 63.40 -4.18
CA SER A 508 -18.70 64.44 -3.63
C SER A 508 -19.20 65.31 -4.77
N PHE A 509 -20.45 65.74 -4.66
CA PHE A 509 -21.12 66.53 -5.68
C PHE A 509 -22.15 67.42 -5.00
N ASN A 510 -22.53 68.50 -5.66
CA ASN A 510 -23.53 69.44 -5.15
C ASN A 510 -24.82 69.30 -5.96
N ALA A 511 -25.65 68.30 -5.63
CA ALA A 511 -26.94 68.06 -6.26
C ALA A 511 -27.94 67.39 -5.30
N THR A 512 -29.21 67.42 -5.68
CA THR A 512 -30.30 66.78 -4.95
C THR A 512 -30.21 65.26 -5.06
N VAL A 513 -30.00 64.58 -3.93
CA VAL A 513 -29.98 63.12 -3.82
C VAL A 513 -31.34 62.64 -3.36
N VAL A 514 -31.94 61.72 -4.11
CA VAL A 514 -33.19 61.04 -3.74
C VAL A 514 -32.93 59.54 -3.74
N ASN A 515 -33.05 58.87 -2.59
CA ASN A 515 -32.83 57.42 -2.43
C ASN A 515 -31.51 56.94 -3.08
N ASP A 516 -30.38 57.54 -2.69
CA ASP A 516 -29.02 57.23 -3.19
C ASP A 516 -28.83 57.39 -4.71
N SER A 517 -29.69 58.16 -5.36
CA SER A 517 -29.59 58.50 -6.78
C SER A 517 -29.60 60.01 -7.00
N ILE A 518 -28.88 60.45 -8.03
CA ILE A 518 -28.81 61.85 -8.45
C ILE A 518 -29.89 62.09 -9.49
N MET A 519 -30.75 63.08 -9.24
CA MET A 519 -31.74 63.49 -10.22
C MET A 519 -31.11 64.41 -11.27
N LEU A 520 -31.15 64.02 -12.54
CA LEU A 520 -30.68 64.84 -13.67
C LEU A 520 -31.84 65.14 -14.62
N SER A 521 -32.06 66.43 -14.88
CA SER A 521 -33.02 66.91 -15.89
C SER A 521 -32.37 66.97 -17.28
N PRO A 522 -33.16 66.98 -18.37
CA PRO A 522 -32.66 67.15 -19.74
C PRO A 522 -31.66 68.31 -19.90
N GLY A 523 -30.48 68.04 -20.44
CA GLY A 523 -29.42 69.04 -20.69
C GLY A 523 -28.63 69.47 -19.45
N GLN A 524 -28.88 68.87 -18.29
CA GLN A 524 -28.16 69.17 -17.06
C GLN A 524 -26.78 68.49 -17.04
N SER A 525 -25.79 69.19 -16.49
CA SER A 525 -24.49 68.63 -16.13
C SER A 525 -24.28 68.73 -14.63
N ILE A 526 -23.52 67.78 -14.09
CA ILE A 526 -23.12 67.77 -12.69
C ILE A 526 -21.61 67.62 -12.58
N ASN A 527 -20.98 68.50 -11.82
CA ASN A 527 -19.56 68.40 -11.53
C ASN A 527 -19.35 67.53 -10.28
N ILE A 528 -18.54 66.48 -10.42
CA ILE A 528 -18.27 65.49 -9.39
C ILE A 528 -16.79 65.55 -9.04
N THR A 529 -16.51 65.80 -7.77
CA THR A 529 -15.15 65.77 -7.22
C THR A 529 -14.85 64.37 -6.72
N PHE A 530 -13.82 63.74 -7.28
CA PHE A 530 -13.30 62.44 -6.90
C PHE A 530 -12.04 62.59 -6.07
N LYS A 531 -11.97 61.84 -4.97
CA LYS A 531 -10.81 61.69 -4.09
C LYS A 531 -10.37 60.22 -4.07
N LEU A 532 -9.11 59.99 -4.43
CA LEU A 532 -8.48 58.68 -4.57
C LEU A 532 -7.52 58.45 -3.39
N ASN A 533 -7.74 57.37 -2.64
CA ASN A 533 -6.95 57.10 -1.44
C ASN A 533 -5.65 56.33 -1.69
N THR A 534 -5.54 55.60 -2.81
CA THR A 534 -4.39 54.74 -3.14
C THR A 534 -3.99 54.89 -4.60
N TYR A 535 -2.72 54.71 -4.96
CA TYR A 535 -2.31 54.68 -6.38
C TYR A 535 -2.90 53.45 -7.09
N GLY A 536 -3.29 53.59 -8.35
CA GLY A 536 -3.87 52.48 -9.12
C GLY A 536 -4.84 52.89 -10.22
N ASN A 537 -5.42 51.87 -10.86
CA ASN A 537 -6.47 52.02 -11.87
C ASN A 537 -7.84 51.85 -11.22
N TYR A 538 -8.73 52.78 -11.50
CA TYR A 538 -10.09 52.80 -10.96
C TYR A 538 -11.11 52.89 -12.09
N THR A 539 -12.28 52.34 -11.82
CA THR A 539 -13.44 52.44 -12.71
C THR A 539 -14.63 52.93 -11.90
N VAL A 540 -15.30 53.96 -12.40
CA VAL A 540 -16.57 54.46 -11.87
C VAL A 540 -17.63 54.28 -12.95
N VAL A 541 -18.73 53.64 -12.62
CA VAL A 541 -19.85 53.42 -13.55
C VAL A 541 -21.03 54.25 -13.06
N ALA A 542 -21.52 55.14 -13.92
CA ALA A 542 -22.75 55.88 -13.70
C ALA A 542 -23.86 55.27 -14.56
N TYR A 543 -24.99 54.91 -13.97
CA TYR A 543 -26.08 54.24 -14.69
C TYR A 543 -27.46 54.77 -14.31
N TYR A 544 -28.39 54.68 -15.24
CA TYR A 544 -29.83 54.87 -15.04
C TYR A 544 -30.54 53.75 -15.81
N ASP A 545 -31.57 53.15 -15.20
CA ASP A 545 -32.22 51.94 -15.72
C ASP A 545 -31.17 50.87 -16.11
N LEU A 546 -31.05 50.58 -17.40
CA LEU A 546 -30.11 49.62 -17.99
C LEU A 546 -29.03 50.28 -18.87
N ASN A 547 -28.90 51.61 -18.80
CA ASN A 547 -27.92 52.39 -19.57
C ASN A 547 -26.84 52.92 -18.63
N ALA A 548 -25.58 52.66 -18.94
CA ALA A 548 -24.43 53.06 -18.14
C ALA A 548 -23.35 53.77 -18.95
N THR A 549 -22.53 54.56 -18.29
CA THR A 549 -21.30 55.15 -18.84
C THR A 549 -20.15 54.94 -17.87
N VAL A 550 -18.96 54.72 -18.41
CA VAL A 550 -17.78 54.28 -17.65
C VAL A 550 -16.73 55.38 -17.66
N LEU A 551 -16.26 55.76 -16.46
CA LEU A 551 -15.10 56.63 -16.27
C LEU A 551 -13.90 55.78 -15.83
N ARG A 552 -12.83 55.78 -16.64
CA ARG A 552 -11.57 55.10 -16.31
C ARG A 552 -10.57 56.09 -15.72
N ILE A 553 -10.07 55.83 -14.53
CA ILE A 553 -9.16 56.75 -13.84
C ILE A 553 -7.85 56.02 -13.59
N LYS A 554 -6.74 56.63 -13.99
CA LYS A 554 -5.39 56.15 -13.67
C LYS A 554 -4.70 57.16 -12.77
N TYR A 555 -4.44 56.75 -11.53
CA TYR A 555 -3.75 57.57 -10.53
C TYR A 555 -2.35 57.05 -10.31
N GLU A 556 -1.38 57.79 -10.84
CA GLU A 556 0.05 57.53 -10.71
C GLU A 556 0.68 58.58 -9.78
N GLY A 557 1.63 58.14 -8.95
CA GLY A 557 2.38 59.04 -8.05
C GLY A 557 3.36 59.95 -8.78
#